data_AF-A0A382LRF0-F1
#
_entry.id   AF-A0A382LRF0-F1
#
_cell.length_a   1.000
_cell.length_b   1.000
_cell.length_c   1.000
_cell.angle_alpha   90.00
_cell.angle_beta   90.00
_cell.angle_gamma   90.00
#
_symmetry.space_group_name_H-M   'P 1'
#
loop_
_entity.id
_entity.type
_entity.pdbx_description
1 polymer ?
#
loop_
_entity_poly.entity_id
_entity_poly.type
_entity_poly.pdbx_seq_one_letter_code
_entity_poly.pdbx_strand_id
1 'polypeptide(L)'
;MNESESTAKFNAQITAFGINPSKIYRNLSVEKLVEISVEKNEGMVTSTGSLSVKTGKYTGRSPDDRFIVFDDLTHDKVHWGKVNKQLPTETFEKLSQKMKKFVGG
;
A
#
# COMPACT_ATOMS: atom_id res chain seq x y z
N MET A 1 22.22 5.60 -15.62
CA MET A 1 21.60 6.61 -14.75
C MET A 1 22.29 6.54 -13.41
N ASN A 2 22.80 7.66 -12.89
CA ASN A 2 23.47 7.67 -11.59
C ASN A 2 22.47 7.40 -10.46
N GLU A 3 22.89 6.65 -9.45
CA GLU A 3 22.07 6.22 -8.31
C GLU A 3 21.54 7.40 -7.47
N SER A 4 22.30 8.51 -7.45
CA SER A 4 21.91 9.78 -6.82
C SER A 4 20.74 10.47 -7.53
N GLU A 5 20.75 10.54 -8.86
CA GLU A 5 19.67 11.14 -9.67
C GLU A 5 18.36 10.33 -9.57
N SER A 6 18.47 9.00 -9.56
CA SER A 6 17.34 8.08 -9.37
C SER A 6 16.64 8.29 -8.02
N THR A 7 17.40 8.64 -6.98
CA THR A 7 16.87 8.89 -5.63
C THR A 7 16.18 10.24 -5.50
N ALA A 8 16.76 11.30 -6.07
CA ALA A 8 16.14 12.62 -6.09
C ALA A 8 14.80 12.61 -6.85
N LYS A 9 14.77 11.98 -8.04
CA LYS A 9 13.54 11.84 -8.83
C LYS A 9 12.45 11.07 -8.08
N PHE A 10 12.83 9.98 -7.40
CA PHE A 10 11.88 9.19 -6.63
C PHE A 10 11.28 9.98 -5.46
N ASN A 11 12.11 10.71 -4.70
CA ASN A 11 11.61 11.53 -3.59
C ASN A 11 10.63 12.60 -4.09
N ALA A 12 10.94 13.24 -5.21
CA ALA A 12 10.03 14.21 -5.84
C ALA A 12 8.68 13.57 -6.22
N GLN A 13 8.68 12.33 -6.72
CA GLN A 13 7.44 11.60 -7.05
C GLN A 13 6.61 11.27 -5.80
N ILE A 14 7.24 10.86 -4.71
CA ILE A 14 6.55 10.58 -3.43
C ILE A 14 5.92 11.84 -2.86
N THR A 15 6.65 12.96 -2.85
CA THR A 15 6.13 14.27 -2.44
C THR A 15 5.02 14.75 -3.36
N ALA A 16 5.15 14.59 -4.69
CA ALA A 16 4.10 14.94 -5.64
C ALA A 16 2.83 14.09 -5.47
N PHE A 17 2.96 12.84 -5.02
CA PHE A 17 1.84 12.00 -4.63
C PHE A 17 1.15 12.47 -3.34
N GLY A 18 1.78 13.39 -2.59
CA GLY A 18 1.25 13.99 -1.36
C GLY A 18 1.67 13.26 -0.09
N ILE A 19 2.79 12.54 -0.11
CA ILE A 19 3.33 11.85 1.07
C ILE A 19 4.74 12.39 1.34
N ASN A 20 5.04 12.73 2.61
CA ASN A 20 6.34 13.27 3.02
C ASN A 20 6.92 12.46 4.20
N PRO A 21 7.33 11.21 3.97
CA PRO A 21 7.73 10.32 5.05
C PRO A 21 9.12 10.68 5.59
N SER A 22 9.33 10.46 6.89
CA SER A 22 10.62 10.70 7.55
C SER A 22 11.72 9.73 7.13
N LYS A 23 11.35 8.51 6.70
CA LYS A 23 12.28 7.48 6.27
C LYS A 23 11.69 6.69 5.10
N ILE A 24 12.51 6.44 4.08
CA ILE A 24 12.12 5.62 2.94
C ILE A 24 13.16 4.51 2.73
N TYR A 25 12.69 3.27 2.68
CA TYR A 25 13.48 2.13 2.27
C TYR A 25 13.09 1.72 0.85
N ARG A 26 14.06 1.57 -0.05
CA ARG A 26 13.83 1.25 -1.47
C ARG A 26 14.57 -0.03 -1.82
N ASN A 27 13.90 -0.89 -2.58
CA ASN A 27 14.51 -2.10 -3.17
C ASN A 27 15.37 -2.90 -2.18
N LEU A 28 14.87 -3.05 -0.94
CA LEU A 28 15.56 -3.85 0.07
C LEU A 28 15.67 -5.29 -0.42
N SER A 29 16.78 -5.92 -0.05
CA SER A 29 16.94 -7.36 -0.28
C SER A 29 15.93 -8.15 0.57
N VAL A 30 15.67 -9.39 0.18
CA VAL A 30 14.75 -10.28 0.91
C VAL A 30 15.22 -10.46 2.35
N GLU A 31 16.52 -10.58 2.57
CA GLU A 31 17.12 -10.74 3.89
C GLU A 31 16.80 -9.53 4.78
N LYS A 32 16.92 -8.32 4.23
CA LYS A 32 16.64 -7.10 4.99
C LYS A 32 15.15 -6.93 5.29
N LEU A 33 14.27 -7.37 4.38
CA LEU A 33 12.82 -7.39 4.62
C LEU A 33 12.47 -8.35 5.77
N VAL A 34 13.04 -9.57 5.77
CA VAL A 34 12.83 -10.57 6.83
C VAL A 34 13.35 -10.06 8.18
N GLU A 35 14.54 -9.47 8.20
CA GLU A 35 15.13 -8.88 9.41
C GLU A 35 14.20 -7.82 10.02
N ILE A 36 13.74 -6.86 9.21
CA ILE A 36 12.82 -5.80 9.66
C ILE A 36 11.50 -6.39 10.19
N SER A 37 10.93 -7.41 9.52
CA SER A 37 9.69 -8.04 9.99
C SER A 37 9.85 -8.71 11.35
N VAL A 38 11.00 -9.34 11.61
CA VAL A 38 11.30 -9.95 12.91
C VAL A 38 11.56 -8.88 13.98
N GLU A 39 12.38 -7.86 13.66
CA GLU A 39 12.68 -6.74 14.57
C GLU A 39 11.41 -5.99 15.01
N LYS A 40 10.44 -5.87 14.11
CA LYS A 40 9.14 -5.23 14.40
C LYS A 40 8.13 -6.13 15.08
N ASN A 41 8.46 -7.40 15.34
CA ASN A 41 7.53 -8.41 15.85
C ASN A 41 6.30 -8.63 14.93
N GLU A 42 6.47 -8.43 13.62
CA GLU A 42 5.43 -8.65 12.61
C GLU A 42 5.43 -10.10 12.07
N GLY A 43 6.48 -10.87 12.38
CA GLY A 43 6.60 -12.28 12.04
C GLY A 43 7.75 -12.97 12.75
N MET A 44 7.92 -14.26 12.50
CA MET A 44 9.02 -15.07 13.03
C MET A 44 9.58 -16.01 11.97
N VAL A 45 10.87 -16.32 12.07
CA VAL A 45 11.52 -17.32 11.22
C VAL A 45 11.23 -18.71 11.78
N THR A 46 10.68 -19.57 10.92
CA THR A 46 10.37 -20.98 11.25
C THR A 46 11.63 -21.84 11.28
N SER A 47 11.54 -23.06 11.79
CA SER A 47 12.66 -24.01 11.80
C SER A 47 13.19 -24.37 10.41
N THR A 48 12.38 -24.18 9.36
CA THR A 48 12.77 -24.38 7.96
C THR A 48 13.29 -23.12 7.27
N GLY A 49 13.46 -22.01 8.02
CA GLY A 49 13.99 -20.75 7.49
C GLY A 49 12.96 -19.84 6.80
N SER A 50 11.69 -20.23 6.75
CA SER A 50 10.63 -19.41 6.15
C SER A 50 10.08 -18.38 7.14
N LEU A 51 9.68 -17.19 6.66
CA LEU A 51 8.97 -16.19 7.46
C LEU A 51 7.51 -16.61 7.65
N SER A 52 7.08 -16.74 8.90
CA SER A 52 5.69 -16.98 9.29
C SER A 52 5.09 -15.71 9.91
N VAL A 53 3.92 -15.29 9.40
CA VAL A 53 3.18 -14.11 9.87
C VAL A 53 1.76 -14.48 10.27
N LYS A 54 1.13 -13.68 11.13
CA LYS A 54 -0.28 -13.84 11.51
C LYS A 54 -1.07 -12.59 11.10
N THR A 55 -2.10 -12.75 10.27
CA THR A 55 -2.93 -11.63 9.77
C THR A 55 -4.12 -11.30 10.68
N GLY A 56 -4.23 -11.98 11.83
CA GLY A 56 -5.26 -11.73 12.83
C GLY A 56 -6.65 -12.16 12.36
N LYS A 57 -7.64 -11.27 12.54
CA LYS A 57 -9.06 -11.54 12.23
C LYS A 57 -9.30 -11.84 10.74
N TYR A 58 -8.51 -11.24 9.86
CA TYR A 58 -8.73 -11.33 8.41
C TYR A 58 -7.74 -12.32 7.79
N THR A 59 -8.17 -13.58 7.67
CA THR A 59 -7.34 -14.69 7.16
C THR A 59 -7.62 -15.02 5.69
N GLY A 60 -8.49 -14.25 5.03
CA GLY A 60 -8.89 -14.45 3.65
C GLY A 60 -9.31 -13.14 2.99
N ARG A 61 -9.98 -13.24 1.84
CA ARG A 61 -10.50 -12.06 1.13
C ARG A 61 -11.71 -11.48 1.86
N SER A 62 -11.82 -10.14 1.84
CA SER A 62 -13.05 -9.42 2.16
C SER A 62 -13.72 -8.92 0.87
N PRO A 63 -14.45 -9.77 0.13
CA PRO A 63 -15.03 -9.39 -1.17
C PRO A 63 -15.99 -8.19 -1.04
N ASP A 64 -16.70 -8.11 0.08
CA ASP A 64 -17.62 -7.01 0.38
C ASP A 64 -16.92 -5.73 0.84
N ASP A 65 -15.59 -5.67 0.88
CA ASP A 65 -14.82 -4.44 1.18
C ASP A 65 -14.01 -3.94 -0.03
N ARG A 66 -14.23 -4.52 -1.22
CA ARG A 66 -13.65 -4.03 -2.47
C ARG A 66 -14.61 -3.08 -3.17
N PHE A 67 -14.09 -1.91 -3.57
CA PHE A 67 -14.83 -0.91 -4.34
C PHE A 67 -13.98 -0.39 -5.50
N ILE A 68 -14.63 0.19 -6.50
CA ILE A 68 -13.99 0.88 -7.63
C ILE A 68 -14.54 2.30 -7.67
N VAL A 69 -13.66 3.28 -7.81
CA VAL A 69 -14.05 4.69 -7.92
C VAL A 69 -14.96 4.87 -9.13
N PHE A 70 -16.10 5.52 -8.94
CA PHE A 70 -17.05 5.84 -10.00
C PHE A 70 -16.74 7.25 -10.53
N ASP A 71 -16.04 7.32 -11.67
CA ASP A 71 -15.55 8.55 -12.28
C ASP A 71 -15.72 8.52 -13.81
N ASP A 72 -15.26 9.57 -14.50
CA ASP A 72 -15.36 9.70 -15.96
C ASP A 72 -14.64 8.57 -16.72
N LEU A 73 -13.67 7.89 -16.10
CA LEU A 73 -12.93 6.79 -16.73
C LEU A 73 -13.63 5.45 -16.55
N THR A 74 -14.32 5.26 -15.42
CA THR A 74 -14.86 3.95 -15.02
C THR A 74 -16.36 3.81 -15.21
N HIS A 75 -17.14 4.91 -15.19
CA HIS A 75 -18.60 4.87 -15.13
C HIS A 75 -19.23 3.98 -16.21
N ASP A 76 -18.75 4.06 -17.46
CA ASP A 76 -19.27 3.27 -18.59
C ASP A 76 -18.48 1.98 -18.88
N LYS A 77 -17.30 1.81 -18.28
CA LYS A 77 -16.37 0.71 -18.62
C LYS A 77 -16.42 -0.45 -17.64
N VAL A 78 -16.89 -0.22 -16.42
CA VAL A 78 -16.92 -1.25 -15.38
C VAL A 78 -18.30 -1.92 -15.37
N HIS A 79 -18.30 -3.26 -15.33
CA HIS A 79 -19.52 -4.04 -15.13
C HIS A 79 -19.97 -3.94 -13.66
N TRP A 80 -20.84 -2.98 -13.35
CA TRP A 80 -21.31 -2.68 -11.99
C TRP A 80 -22.27 -3.75 -11.45
N GLY A 81 -22.21 -3.99 -10.15
CA GLY A 81 -23.11 -4.91 -9.46
C GLY A 81 -22.62 -5.28 -8.06
N LYS A 82 -23.09 -6.42 -7.54
CA LYS A 82 -22.70 -6.90 -6.20
C LYS A 82 -21.18 -7.07 -6.03
N VAL A 83 -20.48 -7.45 -7.11
CA VAL A 83 -19.03 -7.70 -7.09
C VAL A 83 -18.22 -6.41 -7.28
N ASN A 84 -18.57 -5.60 -8.28
CA ASN A 84 -17.93 -4.32 -8.56
C ASN A 84 -18.81 -3.20 -8.00
N LYS A 85 -18.50 -2.79 -6.77
CA LYS A 85 -19.27 -1.76 -6.06
C LYS A 85 -18.68 -0.39 -6.33
N GLN A 86 -19.56 0.57 -6.58
CA GLN A 86 -19.19 1.95 -6.82
C GLN A 86 -18.69 2.61 -5.52
N LEU A 87 -17.63 3.41 -5.63
CA LEU A 87 -17.19 4.34 -4.60
C LEU A 87 -17.26 5.75 -5.17
N PRO A 88 -18.05 6.68 -4.59
CA PRO A 88 -18.06 8.06 -5.05
C PRO A 88 -16.66 8.68 -4.97
N THR A 89 -16.26 9.43 -6.00
CA THR A 89 -14.94 10.07 -6.08
C THR A 89 -14.64 10.91 -4.83
N GLU A 90 -15.60 11.69 -4.34
CA GLU A 90 -15.42 12.48 -3.11
C GLU A 90 -15.13 11.65 -1.86
N THR A 91 -15.67 10.42 -1.79
CA THR A 91 -15.43 9.51 -0.66
C THR A 91 -14.03 8.92 -0.78
N PHE A 92 -13.62 8.53 -1.99
CA PHE A 92 -12.25 8.11 -2.26
C PHE A 92 -11.24 9.20 -1.88
N GLU A 93 -11.47 10.46 -2.28
CA GLU A 93 -10.57 11.55 -1.95
C GLU A 93 -10.39 11.73 -0.44
N LYS A 94 -11.48 11.69 0.34
CA LYS A 94 -11.40 11.76 1.81
C LYS A 94 -10.58 10.61 2.40
N LEU A 95 -10.76 9.38 1.90
CA LEU A 95 -9.99 8.21 2.34
C LEU A 95 -8.52 8.31 1.95
N SER A 96 -8.24 8.77 0.73
CA SER A 96 -6.90 8.99 0.18
C SER A 96 -6.14 10.01 1.02
N GLN A 97 -6.77 11.15 1.37
CA GLN A 97 -6.16 12.17 2.22
C GLN A 97 -5.87 11.64 3.64
N LYS A 98 -6.79 10.87 4.23
CA LYS A 98 -6.57 10.23 5.54
C LYS A 98 -5.37 9.27 5.50
N MET A 99 -5.23 8.48 4.43
CA MET A 99 -4.12 7.55 4.26
C MET A 99 -2.79 8.29 4.08
N LYS A 100 -2.75 9.32 3.21
CA LYS A 100 -1.55 10.15 3.00
C LYS A 100 -1.07 10.79 4.29
N LYS A 101 -2.00 11.34 5.09
CA LYS A 101 -1.69 11.91 6.40
C LYS A 101 -1.10 10.86 7.35
N PHE A 102 -1.71 9.68 7.42
CA PHE A 102 -1.23 8.60 8.29
C PHE A 102 0.19 8.12 7.93
N VAL A 103 0.51 8.00 6.64
CA VAL A 103 1.82 7.54 6.16
C VAL A 103 2.88 8.64 6.19
N GLY A 104 2.49 9.90 6.00
CA GLY A 104 3.40 11.05 6.01
C GLY A 104 4.03 11.35 7.37
N GLY A 105 3.38 10.97 8.47
CA GLY A 105 3.80 11.32 9.84
C GLY A 105 2.70 12.06 10.59
#